data_AF-S4RH98-F1
#
_entry.id   AF-S4RH98-F1
#
_cell.length_a   1.000
_cell.length_b   1.000
_cell.length_c   1.000
_cell.angle_alpha   90.00
_cell.angle_beta   90.00
_cell.angle_gamma   90.00
#
_symmetry.space_group_name_H-M   'P 1'
#
loop_
_entity.id
_entity.type
_entity.pdbx_description
1 polymer ?
#
loop_
_entity_poly.entity_id
_entity_poly.type
_entity_poly.pdbx_seq_one_letter_code
_entity_poly.pdbx_strand_id
1 'polypeptide(L)'
;KWHQEYELFRQVCVYLVMGIEKYQEGRYTEALPCLMHAHAVNEELLARGQRRGVRRDVLARYRRVCVRRVNEACALTFGTGDVAQATRSLAVMTELVLPAMALLAPLGSSCEGGDAGDEAAVARESDLCAVELMRDRWCSYLGRDDMASELQELLTDFLPRLLDYHENWRGLRAPPRLKAYSPHTLAEKMAEVL
;
A
#
# COMPACT_ATOMS: atom_id res chain seq x y z
N LYS A 1 10.01 -18.02 -22.71
CA LYS A 1 10.66 -17.34 -21.56
C LYS A 1 10.61 -15.81 -21.70
N TRP A 2 11.25 -15.19 -22.70
CA TRP A 2 11.24 -13.72 -22.86
C TRP A 2 9.84 -13.11 -23.08
N HIS A 3 8.99 -13.72 -23.92
CA HIS A 3 7.61 -13.23 -24.10
C HIS A 3 6.76 -13.23 -22.82
N GLN A 4 6.97 -14.21 -21.94
CA GLN A 4 6.26 -14.28 -20.66
C GLN A 4 6.75 -13.19 -19.69
N GLU A 5 8.06 -12.95 -19.65
CA GLU A 5 8.65 -11.87 -18.85
C GLU A 5 8.21 -10.49 -19.35
N TYR A 6 8.11 -10.32 -20.67
CA TYR A 6 7.58 -9.09 -21.27
C TYR A 6 6.09 -8.87 -20.95
N GLU A 7 5.29 -9.93 -20.94
CA GLU A 7 3.87 -9.82 -20.56
C GLU A 7 3.70 -9.45 -19.08
N LEU A 8 4.52 -10.01 -18.19
CA LEU A 8 4.58 -9.58 -16.78
C LEU A 8 5.00 -8.12 -16.65
N PHE A 9 5.99 -7.66 -17.44
CA PHE A 9 6.39 -6.25 -17.44
C PHE A 9 5.23 -5.34 -17.89
N ARG A 10 4.53 -5.72 -18.98
CA ARG A 10 3.32 -5.00 -19.42
C ARG A 10 2.27 -4.97 -18.32
N GLN A 11 2.05 -6.07 -17.62
CA GLN A 11 1.13 -6.14 -16.50
C GLN A 11 1.51 -5.17 -15.37
N VAL A 12 2.79 -5.08 -15.01
CA VAL A 12 3.29 -4.07 -14.04
C VAL A 12 2.98 -2.66 -14.51
N CYS A 13 3.27 -2.33 -15.77
CA CYS A 13 2.99 -1.01 -16.34
C CYS A 13 1.49 -0.68 -16.31
N VAL A 14 0.61 -1.62 -16.67
CA VAL A 14 -0.84 -1.42 -16.65
C VAL A 14 -1.32 -1.12 -15.23
N TYR A 15 -0.90 -1.91 -14.23
CA TYR A 15 -1.26 -1.66 -12.84
C TYR A 15 -0.71 -0.32 -12.33
N LEU A 16 0.52 0.03 -12.70
CA LEU A 16 1.13 1.30 -12.32
C LEU A 16 0.35 2.48 -12.89
N VAL A 17 0.07 2.48 -14.20
CA VAL A 17 -0.73 3.51 -14.87
C VAL A 17 -2.11 3.62 -14.22
N MET A 18 -2.81 2.50 -14.03
CA MET A 18 -4.12 2.51 -13.38
C MET A 18 -4.05 3.09 -11.96
N GLY A 19 -3.01 2.74 -11.21
CA GLY A 19 -2.77 3.25 -9.86
C GLY A 19 -2.50 4.76 -9.85
N ILE A 20 -1.64 5.25 -10.75
CA ILE A 20 -1.28 6.67 -10.80
C ILE A 20 -2.44 7.54 -11.33
N GLU A 21 -3.19 7.08 -12.33
CA GLU A 21 -4.42 7.76 -12.79
C GLU A 21 -5.38 7.99 -11.60
N LYS A 22 -5.64 6.93 -10.81
CA LYS A 22 -6.51 7.02 -9.63
C LYS A 22 -5.92 7.90 -8.53
N TYR A 23 -4.61 7.85 -8.34
CA TYR A 23 -3.88 8.69 -7.39
C TYR A 23 -4.04 10.18 -7.73
N GLN A 24 -3.87 10.56 -9.00
CA GLN A 24 -4.00 11.93 -9.48
C GLN A 24 -5.42 12.47 -9.30
N GLU A 25 -6.42 11.59 -9.40
CA GLU A 25 -7.83 11.91 -9.14
C GLU A 25 -8.20 11.91 -7.63
N GLY A 26 -7.23 11.67 -6.73
CA GLY A 26 -7.48 11.58 -5.27
C GLY A 26 -8.20 10.31 -4.81
N ARG A 27 -8.38 9.32 -5.69
CA ARG A 27 -9.08 8.06 -5.41
C ARG A 27 -8.14 7.02 -4.81
N TYR A 28 -7.58 7.33 -3.65
CA TYR A 28 -6.50 6.54 -3.04
C TYR A 28 -6.91 5.10 -2.69
N THR A 29 -8.15 4.87 -2.27
CA THR A 29 -8.68 3.53 -1.97
C THR A 29 -8.72 2.62 -3.20
N GLU A 30 -8.96 3.18 -4.39
CA GLU A 30 -8.92 2.44 -5.67
C GLU A 30 -7.49 2.34 -6.24
N ALA A 31 -6.66 3.37 -6.00
CA ALA A 31 -5.27 3.40 -6.45
C ALA A 31 -4.41 2.33 -5.75
N LEU A 32 -4.59 2.20 -4.42
CA LEU A 32 -3.71 1.39 -3.58
C LEU A 32 -3.65 -0.10 -4.00
N PRO A 33 -4.78 -0.81 -4.24
CA PRO A 33 -4.74 -2.18 -4.75
C PRO A 33 -3.98 -2.32 -6.07
N CYS A 34 -4.11 -1.37 -6.99
CA CYS A 34 -3.39 -1.39 -8.27
C CYS A 34 -1.88 -1.30 -8.02
N LEU A 35 -1.45 -0.35 -7.18
CA LEU A 35 -0.04 -0.14 -6.86
C LEU A 35 0.58 -1.31 -6.07
N MET A 36 -0.19 -1.95 -5.18
CA MET A 36 0.25 -3.15 -4.46
C MET A 36 0.50 -4.31 -5.42
N HIS A 37 -0.40 -4.53 -6.39
CA HIS A 37 -0.21 -5.56 -7.41
C HIS A 37 0.91 -5.22 -8.38
N ALA A 38 1.06 -3.95 -8.77
CA ALA A 38 2.21 -3.49 -9.53
C ALA A 38 3.52 -3.85 -8.81
N HIS A 39 3.63 -3.56 -7.51
CA HIS A 39 4.80 -3.92 -6.71
C HIS A 39 5.03 -5.44 -6.64
N ALA A 40 4.00 -6.23 -6.31
CA ALA A 40 4.15 -7.67 -6.17
C ALA A 40 4.63 -8.35 -7.46
N VAL A 41 4.04 -8.00 -8.61
CA VAL A 41 4.47 -8.52 -9.92
C VAL A 41 5.86 -7.98 -10.30
N ASN A 42 6.17 -6.72 -9.93
CA ASN A 42 7.47 -6.13 -10.21
C ASN A 42 8.60 -6.80 -9.43
N GLU A 43 8.39 -7.22 -8.18
CA GLU A 43 9.38 -7.96 -7.41
C GLU A 43 9.71 -9.32 -8.06
N GLU A 44 8.72 -10.00 -8.67
CA GLU A 44 8.96 -11.23 -9.45
C GLU A 44 9.90 -10.97 -10.65
N LEU A 45 9.74 -9.83 -11.33
CA LEU A 45 10.61 -9.43 -12.44
C LEU A 45 12.01 -9.03 -11.97
N LEU A 46 12.11 -8.24 -10.90
CA LEU A 46 13.37 -7.76 -10.36
C LEU A 46 14.23 -8.89 -9.78
N ALA A 47 13.61 -9.94 -9.23
CA ALA A 47 14.29 -11.17 -8.83
C ALA A 47 15.00 -11.86 -10.01
N ARG A 48 14.56 -11.62 -11.25
CA ARG A 48 15.17 -12.15 -12.49
C ARG A 48 16.19 -11.19 -13.11
N GLY A 49 16.36 -9.99 -12.55
CA GLY A 49 17.33 -8.97 -12.97
C GLY A 49 16.86 -7.53 -12.70
N GLN A 50 17.76 -6.71 -12.18
CA GLN A 50 17.44 -5.34 -11.72
C GLN A 50 16.89 -4.39 -12.80
N ARG A 51 17.15 -4.65 -14.09
CA ARG A 51 16.68 -3.83 -15.22
C ARG A 51 15.41 -4.36 -15.90
N ARG A 52 14.77 -5.38 -15.32
CA ARG A 52 13.59 -6.05 -15.91
C ARG A 52 12.26 -5.47 -15.47
N GLY A 53 12.26 -4.61 -14.45
CA GLY A 53 11.07 -4.03 -13.86
C GLY A 53 11.13 -2.51 -13.80
N VAL A 54 10.09 -1.94 -13.21
CA VAL A 54 10.03 -0.52 -12.83
C VAL A 54 10.89 -0.29 -11.58
N ARG A 55 11.47 0.90 -11.44
CA ARG A 55 12.28 1.25 -10.27
C ARG A 55 11.45 1.16 -8.98
N ARG A 56 12.06 0.60 -7.92
CA ARG A 56 11.40 0.33 -6.63
C ARG A 56 10.97 1.61 -5.91
N ASP A 57 11.77 2.67 -5.99
CA ASP A 57 11.53 3.98 -5.37
C ASP A 57 10.21 4.61 -5.84
N VAL A 58 9.92 4.53 -7.13
CA VAL A 58 8.68 5.05 -7.72
C VAL A 58 7.47 4.33 -7.13
N LEU A 59 7.49 2.99 -7.13
CA LEU A 59 6.41 2.17 -6.58
C LEU A 59 6.26 2.34 -5.07
N ALA A 60 7.36 2.45 -4.33
CA ALA A 60 7.34 2.69 -2.88
C ALA A 60 6.70 4.05 -2.56
N ARG A 61 7.10 5.11 -3.25
CA ARG A 61 6.56 6.46 -3.06
C ARG A 61 5.04 6.50 -3.21
N TYR A 62 4.50 6.01 -4.33
CA TYR A 62 3.05 6.06 -4.57
C TYR A 62 2.27 5.19 -3.58
N ARG A 63 2.77 3.97 -3.27
CA ARG A 63 2.13 3.10 -2.26
C ARG A 63 2.10 3.77 -0.89
N ARG A 64 3.22 4.35 -0.44
CA ARG A 64 3.34 5.05 0.84
C ARG A 64 2.35 6.21 0.97
N VAL A 65 2.23 7.04 -0.07
CA VAL A 65 1.27 8.15 -0.04
C VAL A 65 -0.16 7.61 -0.01
N CYS A 66 -0.51 6.65 -0.87
CA CYS A 66 -1.85 6.07 -0.91
C CYS A 66 -2.26 5.46 0.42
N VAL A 67 -1.42 4.61 1.03
CA VAL A 67 -1.79 3.95 2.30
C VAL A 67 -1.97 4.96 3.44
N ARG A 68 -1.13 6.00 3.51
CA ARG A 68 -1.28 7.08 4.50
C ARG A 68 -2.60 7.83 4.31
N ARG A 69 -2.95 8.17 3.06
CA ARG A 69 -4.20 8.88 2.75
C ARG A 69 -5.44 8.04 3.07
N VAL A 70 -5.43 6.75 2.74
CA VAL A 70 -6.54 5.84 3.07
C VAL A 70 -6.66 5.70 4.59
N ASN A 71 -5.54 5.49 5.30
CA ASN A 71 -5.53 5.41 6.76
C ASN A 71 -6.06 6.69 7.42
N GLU A 72 -5.62 7.86 6.97
CA GLU A 72 -6.08 9.14 7.50
C GLU A 72 -7.58 9.31 7.30
N ALA A 73 -8.12 8.98 6.12
CA ALA A 73 -9.55 9.01 5.86
C ALA A 73 -10.33 8.04 6.78
N CYS A 74 -9.84 6.81 6.98
CA CYS A 74 -10.43 5.85 7.90
C CYS A 74 -10.39 6.36 9.35
N ALA A 75 -9.26 6.91 9.80
CA ALA A 75 -9.10 7.44 11.14
C ALA A 75 -10.01 8.65 11.38
N LEU A 76 -10.14 9.57 10.42
CA LEU A 76 -11.06 10.71 10.50
C LEU A 76 -12.52 10.24 10.58
N THR A 77 -12.90 9.27 9.75
CA THR A 77 -14.25 8.69 9.75
C THR A 77 -14.56 8.01 11.09
N PHE A 78 -13.61 7.23 11.63
CA PHE A 78 -13.72 6.65 12.97
C PHE A 78 -13.92 7.72 14.06
N GLY A 79 -13.16 8.82 13.97
CA GLY A 79 -13.22 9.93 14.92
C GLY A 79 -14.53 10.74 14.90
N THR A 80 -15.44 10.48 13.96
CA THR A 80 -16.77 11.13 13.94
C THR A 80 -17.71 10.59 15.01
N GLY A 81 -17.43 9.41 15.56
CA GLY A 81 -18.26 8.76 16.56
C GLY A 81 -19.41 7.90 16.00
N ASP A 82 -19.61 7.87 14.68
CA ASP A 82 -20.63 7.01 14.07
C ASP A 82 -20.15 5.55 14.02
N VAL A 83 -20.78 4.68 14.81
CA VAL A 83 -20.40 3.26 14.96
C VAL A 83 -20.45 2.51 13.62
N ALA A 84 -21.43 2.79 12.76
CA ALA A 84 -21.57 2.10 11.48
C ALA A 84 -20.47 2.53 10.49
N GLN A 85 -20.13 3.82 10.46
CA GLN A 85 -19.03 4.36 9.67
C GLN A 85 -17.67 3.91 10.20
N ALA A 86 -17.48 3.88 11.51
CA ALA A 86 -16.30 3.36 12.18
C ALA A 86 -16.07 1.90 11.81
N THR A 87 -17.10 1.06 11.88
CA THR A 87 -17.03 -0.36 11.52
C THR A 87 -16.60 -0.54 10.06
N ARG A 88 -17.20 0.21 9.12
CA ARG A 88 -16.78 0.19 7.69
C ARG A 88 -15.33 0.65 7.50
N SER A 89 -14.90 1.66 8.24
CA SER A 89 -13.53 2.18 8.18
C SER A 89 -12.51 1.16 8.69
N LEU A 90 -12.82 0.46 9.78
CA LEU A 90 -11.99 -0.61 10.32
C LEU A 90 -11.93 -1.83 9.40
N ALA A 91 -13.00 -2.12 8.65
CA ALA A 91 -12.95 -3.10 7.58
C ALA A 91 -11.95 -2.67 6.50
N VAL A 92 -12.02 -1.44 5.98
CA VAL A 92 -11.02 -0.94 5.01
C VAL A 92 -9.60 -1.00 5.58
N MET A 93 -9.41 -0.63 6.85
CA MET A 93 -8.12 -0.76 7.52
C MET A 93 -7.60 -2.21 7.47
N THR A 94 -8.43 -3.16 7.89
CA THR A 94 -8.08 -4.58 7.95
C THR A 94 -7.84 -5.20 6.57
N GLU A 95 -8.67 -4.85 5.60
CA GLU A 95 -8.69 -5.49 4.29
C GLU A 95 -7.70 -4.90 3.28
N LEU A 96 -7.28 -3.65 3.49
CA LEU A 96 -6.46 -2.90 2.54
C LEU A 96 -5.23 -2.26 3.19
N VAL A 97 -5.39 -1.57 4.32
CA VAL A 97 -4.29 -0.81 4.93
C VAL A 97 -3.26 -1.72 5.59
N LEU A 98 -3.68 -2.68 6.42
CA LEU A 98 -2.74 -3.64 7.05
C LEU A 98 -1.96 -4.43 5.99
N PRO A 99 -2.60 -4.95 4.93
CA PRO A 99 -1.87 -5.51 3.81
C PRO A 99 -0.86 -4.55 3.16
N ALA A 100 -1.23 -3.29 2.96
CA ALA A 100 -0.31 -2.32 2.36
C ALA A 100 0.89 -2.01 3.26
N MET A 101 0.70 -1.95 4.59
CA MET A 101 1.78 -1.78 5.57
C MET A 101 2.79 -2.93 5.51
N ALA A 102 2.32 -4.18 5.42
CA ALA A 102 3.17 -5.36 5.26
C ALA A 102 4.09 -5.29 4.03
N LEU A 103 3.66 -4.62 2.96
CA LEU A 103 4.45 -4.43 1.76
C LEU A 103 5.36 -3.20 1.78
N LEU A 104 5.19 -2.27 2.73
CA LEU A 104 6.09 -1.13 2.94
C LEU A 104 7.30 -1.51 3.80
N ALA A 105 7.06 -2.31 4.84
CA ALA A 105 8.10 -2.77 5.77
C ALA A 105 8.15 -4.30 5.81
N PRO A 106 8.61 -5.01 4.75
CA PRO A 106 8.64 -6.47 4.76
C PRO A 106 9.51 -6.99 5.91
N LEU A 107 8.98 -7.93 6.70
CA LEU A 107 9.75 -8.69 7.70
C LEU A 107 11.01 -9.28 7.06
N GLY A 108 12.15 -9.15 7.72
CA GLY A 108 13.41 -9.74 7.25
C GLY A 108 14.06 -9.01 6.06
N SER A 109 13.60 -7.81 5.69
CA SER A 109 14.32 -6.93 4.76
C SER A 109 15.55 -6.26 5.42
N SER A 110 16.16 -6.93 6.41
CA SER A 110 17.52 -6.60 6.81
C SER A 110 18.36 -6.64 5.54
N CYS A 111 18.94 -5.49 5.22
CA CYS A 111 20.00 -5.37 4.23
C CYS A 111 21.28 -5.98 4.82
N GLU A 112 21.17 -7.14 5.48
CA GLU A 112 22.31 -7.88 5.98
C GLU A 112 22.94 -8.58 4.78
N GLY A 113 23.73 -7.81 4.04
CA GLY A 113 24.59 -8.33 2.98
C GLY A 113 24.41 -7.68 1.61
N GLY A 114 24.58 -6.36 1.50
CA GLY A 114 24.92 -5.74 0.21
C GLY A 114 24.44 -4.30 0.08
N ASP A 115 25.41 -3.36 0.13
CA ASP A 115 25.39 -2.02 -0.46
C ASP A 115 23.99 -1.45 -0.78
N ALA A 116 23.17 -1.22 0.25
CA ALA A 116 21.94 -0.47 0.09
C ALA A 116 22.35 0.99 -0.08
N GLY A 117 22.43 1.46 -1.33
CA GLY A 117 22.75 2.86 -1.62
C GLY A 117 21.80 3.82 -0.87
N ASP A 118 22.28 5.03 -0.60
CA ASP A 118 21.63 6.03 0.27
C ASP A 118 20.13 6.22 -0.02
N GLU A 119 19.71 6.19 -1.29
CA GLU A 119 18.30 6.35 -1.68
C GLU A 119 17.38 5.23 -1.17
N ALA A 120 17.86 3.98 -1.15
CA ALA A 120 17.08 2.84 -0.68
C ALA A 120 16.92 2.88 0.85
N ALA A 121 17.94 3.32 1.57
CA ALA A 121 17.89 3.53 3.01
C ALA A 121 16.90 4.64 3.37
N VAL A 122 16.94 5.78 2.67
CA VAL A 122 15.99 6.90 2.85
C VAL A 122 14.54 6.47 2.55
N ALA A 123 14.33 5.69 1.49
CA ALA A 123 13.01 5.18 1.15
C ALA A 123 12.45 4.25 2.23
N ARG A 124 13.28 3.34 2.77
CA ARG A 124 12.94 2.44 3.88
C ARG A 124 12.60 3.21 5.15
N GLU A 125 13.43 4.17 5.54
CA GLU A 125 13.18 4.99 6.73
C GLU A 125 11.85 5.73 6.61
N SER A 126 11.56 6.27 5.42
CA SER A 126 10.29 6.93 5.14
C SER A 126 9.09 5.97 5.22
N ASP A 127 9.26 4.70 4.85
CA ASP A 127 8.23 3.66 4.97
C ASP A 127 7.99 3.26 6.43
N LEU A 128 9.04 3.09 7.24
CA LEU A 128 8.94 2.83 8.68
C LEU A 128 8.27 4.01 9.41
N CYS A 129 8.72 5.24 9.13
CA CYS A 129 8.10 6.45 9.69
C CYS A 129 6.61 6.54 9.34
N ALA A 130 6.21 6.16 8.12
CA ALA A 130 4.80 6.14 7.75
C ALA A 130 3.99 5.13 8.58
N VAL A 131 4.54 3.93 8.83
CA VAL A 131 3.91 2.89 9.67
C VAL A 131 3.73 3.38 11.10
N GLU A 132 4.76 3.98 11.71
CA GLU A 132 4.69 4.49 13.09
C GLU A 132 3.68 5.63 13.21
N LEU A 133 3.67 6.59 12.28
CA LEU A 133 2.67 7.66 12.28
C LEU A 133 1.23 7.13 12.20
N MET A 134 1.01 6.02 11.50
CA MET A 134 -0.30 5.38 11.44
C MET A 134 -0.65 4.71 12.77
N ARG A 135 0.29 3.99 13.39
CA ARG A 135 0.12 3.40 14.72
C ARG A 135 -0.21 4.46 15.77
N ASP A 136 0.59 5.52 15.83
CA ASP A 136 0.38 6.65 16.73
C ASP A 136 -1.01 7.28 16.55
N ARG A 137 -1.45 7.44 15.31
CA ARG A 137 -2.78 8.01 15.02
C ARG A 137 -3.89 7.18 15.65
N TRP A 138 -3.86 5.86 15.53
CA TRP A 138 -4.89 5.00 16.11
C TRP A 138 -4.76 4.85 17.62
N CYS A 139 -3.52 4.78 18.14
CA CYS A 139 -3.27 4.79 19.58
C CYS A 139 -3.75 6.10 20.25
N SER A 140 -3.77 7.23 19.55
CA SER A 140 -4.29 8.52 20.07
C SER A 140 -5.80 8.53 20.39
N TYR A 141 -6.52 7.48 19.99
CA TYR A 141 -7.93 7.28 20.35
C TYR A 141 -8.09 6.55 21.70
N LEU A 142 -7.03 5.88 22.22
CA LEU A 142 -7.06 5.25 23.53
C LEU A 142 -7.14 6.28 24.66
N GLY A 143 -7.92 5.97 25.70
CA GLY A 143 -8.02 6.81 26.89
C GLY A 143 -8.80 8.11 26.68
N ARG A 144 -9.59 8.20 25.60
CA ARG A 144 -10.55 9.29 25.41
C ARG A 144 -11.80 9.04 26.22
N ASP A 145 -12.03 9.87 27.22
CA ASP A 145 -13.19 9.78 28.12
C ASP A 145 -14.53 10.05 27.43
N ASP A 146 -14.52 10.69 26.24
CA ASP A 146 -15.69 11.07 25.45
C ASP A 146 -16.08 10.06 24.36
N MET A 147 -15.42 8.90 24.31
CA MET A 147 -15.70 7.85 23.33
C MET A 147 -16.83 6.92 23.78
N ALA A 148 -17.76 6.59 22.86
CA ALA A 148 -18.79 5.58 23.12
C ALA A 148 -18.19 4.19 23.37
N SER A 149 -18.80 3.40 24.25
CA SER A 149 -18.33 2.06 24.64
C SER A 149 -18.16 1.15 23.42
N GLU A 150 -19.10 1.19 22.46
CA GLU A 150 -19.06 0.38 21.25
C GLU A 150 -17.86 0.75 20.35
N LEU A 151 -17.48 2.03 20.29
CA LEU A 151 -16.30 2.46 19.54
C LEU A 151 -15.02 2.04 20.26
N GLN A 152 -15.01 2.10 21.58
CA GLN A 152 -13.89 1.65 22.39
C GLN A 152 -13.63 0.16 22.18
N GLU A 153 -14.67 -0.67 22.20
CA GLU A 153 -14.60 -2.10 21.90
C GLU A 153 -14.03 -2.36 20.50
N LEU A 154 -14.59 -1.70 19.48
CA LEU A 154 -14.11 -1.79 18.09
C LEU A 154 -12.63 -1.41 17.96
N LEU A 155 -12.19 -0.36 18.65
CA LEU A 155 -10.80 0.08 18.66
C LEU A 155 -9.90 -0.96 19.34
N THR A 156 -10.30 -1.45 20.51
CA THR A 156 -9.51 -2.45 21.26
C THR A 156 -9.38 -3.77 20.52
N ASP A 157 -10.39 -4.17 19.74
CA ASP A 157 -10.33 -5.37 18.89
C ASP A 157 -9.43 -5.18 17.67
N PHE A 158 -9.36 -3.94 17.15
CA PHE A 158 -8.59 -3.61 15.96
C PHE A 158 -7.09 -3.43 16.25
N LEU A 159 -6.74 -2.75 17.36
CA LEU A 159 -5.36 -2.35 17.65
C LEU A 159 -4.33 -3.49 17.64
N PRO A 160 -4.59 -4.68 18.20
CA PRO A 160 -3.64 -5.80 18.11
C PRO A 160 -3.29 -6.15 16.67
N ARG A 161 -4.25 -6.04 15.74
CA ARG A 161 -4.02 -6.30 14.31
C ARG A 161 -3.17 -5.22 13.65
N LEU A 162 -3.28 -3.97 14.12
CA LEU A 162 -2.45 -2.85 13.62
C LEU A 162 -1.02 -2.91 14.15
N LEU A 163 -0.85 -3.35 15.40
CA LEU A 163 0.47 -3.48 16.02
C LEU A 163 1.18 -4.73 15.47
N ASP A 164 0.48 -5.86 15.37
CA ASP A 164 1.01 -7.15 14.92
C ASP A 164 0.48 -7.55 13.53
N TYR A 165 0.49 -6.58 12.59
CA TYR A 165 -0.08 -6.75 11.25
C TYR A 165 0.61 -7.84 10.41
N HIS A 166 1.86 -8.16 10.72
CA HIS A 166 2.59 -9.21 10.01
C HIS A 166 2.10 -10.63 10.32
N GLU A 167 1.68 -10.90 11.56
CA GLU A 167 1.16 -12.23 11.93
C GLU A 167 -0.16 -12.54 11.20
N ASN A 168 -0.88 -11.49 10.81
CA ASN A 168 -2.16 -11.57 10.12
C ASN A 168 -2.05 -11.40 8.60
N TRP A 169 -0.84 -11.29 8.05
CA TRP A 169 -0.63 -11.15 6.62
C TRP A 169 -0.99 -12.45 5.88
N ARG A 170 -1.98 -12.38 4.99
CA ARG A 170 -2.43 -13.52 4.18
C ARG A 170 -2.13 -13.38 2.69
N GLY A 171 -1.26 -12.43 2.32
CA GLY A 171 -1.03 -12.07 0.93
C GLY A 171 -2.04 -11.05 0.39
N LEU A 172 -1.87 -10.70 -0.88
CA LEU A 172 -2.79 -9.83 -1.59
C LEU A 172 -4.10 -10.54 -1.89
N ARG A 173 -5.20 -9.79 -1.78
CA ARG A 173 -6.50 -10.20 -2.31
C ARG A 173 -6.46 -10.31 -3.84
N ALA A 174 -7.58 -10.76 -4.43
CA ALA A 174 -7.69 -10.88 -5.87
C ALA A 174 -7.30 -9.58 -6.60
N PRO A 175 -6.56 -9.68 -7.72
CA PRO A 175 -6.08 -8.52 -8.44
C PRO A 175 -7.22 -7.66 -9.01
N PRO A 176 -7.04 -6.33 -9.09
CA PRO A 176 -7.92 -5.46 -9.87
C PRO A 176 -7.99 -5.94 -11.32
N ARG A 177 -9.16 -5.78 -11.96
CA ARG A 177 -9.32 -6.11 -13.38
C ARG A 177 -8.44 -5.20 -14.22
N LEU A 178 -7.53 -5.80 -14.99
CA LEU A 178 -6.65 -5.07 -15.89
C LEU A 178 -7.43 -4.40 -17.02
N LYS A 179 -7.08 -3.15 -17.31
CA LYS A 179 -7.53 -2.48 -18.53
C LYS A 179 -6.74 -3.01 -19.72
N ALA A 180 -7.42 -3.22 -20.85
CA ALA A 180 -6.77 -3.56 -22.10
C ALA A 180 -6.17 -2.30 -22.73
N TYR A 181 -4.84 -2.25 -22.84
CA TYR A 181 -4.13 -1.20 -23.54
C TYR A 181 -3.36 -1.76 -24.73
N SER A 182 -3.43 -1.06 -25.87
CA SER A 182 -2.49 -1.28 -26.97
C SER A 182 -1.06 -0.96 -26.49
N PRO A 183 -0.01 -1.55 -27.09
CA PRO A 183 1.37 -1.21 -26.73
C PRO A 183 1.66 0.29 -26.85
N HIS A 184 1.11 0.95 -27.87
CA HIS A 184 1.27 2.38 -28.09
C HIS A 184 0.61 3.21 -26.98
N THR A 185 -0.66 2.95 -26.69
CA THR A 185 -1.41 3.64 -25.62
C THR A 185 -0.77 3.44 -24.25
N LEU A 186 -0.24 2.24 -23.98
CA LEU A 186 0.45 1.98 -22.71
C LEU A 186 1.74 2.81 -22.61
N ALA A 187 2.50 2.94 -23.70
CA ALA A 187 3.72 3.74 -23.73
C ALA A 187 3.43 5.24 -23.52
N GLU A 188 2.41 5.77 -24.19
CA GLU A 188 1.96 7.16 -24.01
C GLU A 188 1.57 7.42 -22.55
N LYS A 189 0.70 6.59 -21.99
CA LYS A 189 0.28 6.71 -20.58
C LYS A 189 1.43 6.57 -19.60
N MET A 190 2.39 5.69 -19.86
CA MET A 190 3.59 5.54 -19.04
C MET A 190 4.45 6.82 -19.06
N ALA A 191 4.52 7.52 -20.20
CA ALA A 191 5.24 8.78 -20.31
C ALA A 191 4.51 9.96 -19.63
N GLU A 192 3.19 9.90 -19.48
CA GLU A 192 2.41 10.91 -18.75
C GLU A 192 2.54 10.78 -17.23
N VAL A 193 2.77 9.56 -16.72
CA VAL A 193 2.75 9.27 -15.27
C VAL A 193 4.13 9.17 -14.60
N LEU A 194 5.21 9.08 -15.38
CA LEU A 194 6.61 8.99 -14.92
C LEU A 194 7.42 10.22 -15.33
#